data_AF-A0A3N7IAS3-F1
#
_entry.id   AF-A0A3N7IAS3-F1
#
_cell.length_a   1.000
_cell.length_b   1.000
_cell.length_c   1.000
_cell.angle_alpha   90.00
_cell.angle_beta   90.00
_cell.angle_gamma   90.00
#
_symmetry.space_group_name_H-M   'P 1'
#
loop_
_entity.id
_entity.type
_entity.pdbx_description
1 polymer ?
#
loop_
_entity_poly.entity_id
_entity_poly.type
_entity_poly.pdbx_seq_one_letter_code
_entity_poly.pdbx_strand_id
1 'polypeptide(L)'
;MSPIMLIQYRNPAAIGMFPRLVNQNTAMQAASPAIESARLFSLLGIGIDSLQVLAYVIMLMAALSVFISLYNALKNRKYDLAIMRTLGASQGKLFGIVIAEGILLTFVGAIVGILIGHVAVYLIGTSTGGTATLLEALDLLPQEAWLLAIGVAIGFVAAVIPAVKAYKTSISQTLSGN
;
A
#
# COMPACT_ATOMS: atom_id res chain seq x y z
N MET A 1 36.80 -30.97 -1.58
CA MET A 1 36.71 -29.64 -0.94
C MET A 1 37.46 -28.67 -1.82
N SER A 2 36.78 -27.68 -2.39
CA SER A 2 37.43 -26.63 -3.20
C SER A 2 38.10 -25.62 -2.25
N PRO A 3 39.41 -25.35 -2.35
CA PRO A 3 40.07 -24.37 -1.50
C PRO A 3 39.54 -22.96 -1.83
N ILE A 4 39.21 -22.19 -0.79
CA ILE A 4 38.72 -20.80 -0.90
C ILE A 4 39.86 -19.87 -0.46
N MET A 5 40.18 -18.86 -1.27
CA MET A 5 41.22 -17.88 -1.00
C MET A 5 40.67 -16.47 -1.22
N LEU A 6 40.77 -15.62 -0.20
CA LEU A 6 40.39 -14.20 -0.27
C LEU A 6 41.59 -13.38 -0.74
N ILE A 7 41.38 -12.54 -1.76
CA ILE A 7 42.44 -11.73 -2.38
C ILE A 7 41.99 -10.27 -2.34
N GLN A 8 42.87 -9.39 -1.83
CA GLN A 8 42.68 -7.94 -1.86
C GLN A 8 43.47 -7.32 -3.01
N TYR A 9 42.82 -6.44 -3.77
CA TYR A 9 43.45 -5.76 -4.90
C TYR A 9 44.06 -4.44 -4.44
N ARG A 10 45.35 -4.24 -4.72
CA ARG A 10 46.03 -2.95 -4.49
C ARG A 10 45.74 -1.93 -5.59
N ASN A 11 45.37 -2.40 -6.79
CA ASN A 11 45.12 -1.58 -7.98
C ASN A 11 43.68 -1.83 -8.51
N PRO A 12 42.83 -0.80 -8.66
CA PRO A 12 41.43 -0.96 -9.11
C PRO A 12 41.29 -1.59 -10.51
N ALA A 13 42.27 -1.44 -11.39
CA ALA A 13 42.25 -2.09 -12.72
C ALA A 13 42.26 -3.64 -12.65
N ALA A 14 42.82 -4.21 -11.57
CA ALA A 14 42.90 -5.66 -11.39
C ALA A 14 41.52 -6.31 -11.12
N ILE A 15 40.54 -5.55 -10.61
CA ILE A 15 39.20 -6.03 -10.28
C ILE A 15 38.47 -6.57 -11.51
N GLY A 16 38.70 -5.98 -12.70
CA GLY A 16 38.04 -6.38 -13.94
C GLY A 16 38.77 -7.47 -14.74
N MET A 17 40.11 -7.50 -14.68
CA MET A 17 40.93 -8.40 -15.51
C MET A 17 41.27 -9.72 -14.80
N PHE A 18 41.55 -9.67 -13.50
CA PHE A 18 42.00 -10.83 -12.74
C PHE A 18 40.95 -11.96 -12.68
N PRO A 19 39.65 -11.69 -12.44
CA PRO A 19 38.64 -12.75 -12.44
C PRO A 19 38.52 -13.47 -13.77
N ARG A 20 38.68 -12.74 -14.89
CA ARG A 20 38.64 -13.33 -16.24
C ARG A 20 39.82 -14.26 -16.48
N LEU A 21 41.04 -13.87 -16.07
CA LEU A 21 42.23 -14.70 -16.22
C LEU A 21 42.14 -15.99 -15.39
N VAL A 22 41.61 -15.92 -14.17
CA VAL A 22 41.39 -17.08 -13.30
C VAL A 22 40.35 -18.02 -13.91
N ASN A 23 39.20 -17.49 -14.33
CA ASN A 23 38.11 -18.29 -14.92
C ASN A 23 38.48 -18.92 -16.27
N GLN A 24 39.42 -18.35 -17.03
CA GLN A 24 39.83 -18.85 -18.35
C GLN A 24 41.02 -19.81 -18.31
N ASN A 25 41.97 -19.59 -17.41
CA ASN A 25 43.25 -20.33 -17.39
C ASN A 25 43.34 -21.36 -16.26
N THR A 26 42.38 -21.40 -15.34
CA THR A 26 42.41 -22.30 -14.19
C THR A 26 41.07 -22.98 -13.98
N ALA A 27 41.06 -24.10 -13.25
CA ALA A 27 39.83 -24.77 -12.81
C ALA A 27 39.14 -24.05 -11.63
N MET A 28 39.62 -22.87 -11.22
CA MET A 28 39.06 -22.09 -10.14
C MET A 28 38.05 -21.06 -10.68
N GLN A 29 37.07 -20.71 -9.85
CA GLN A 29 36.12 -19.65 -10.14
C GLN A 29 36.44 -18.43 -9.27
N ALA A 30 36.75 -17.32 -9.93
CA ALA A 30 36.84 -16.03 -9.28
C ALA A 30 35.45 -15.42 -9.20
N ALA A 31 34.93 -15.30 -7.97
CA ALA A 31 33.75 -14.52 -7.64
C ALA A 31 34.17 -13.27 -6.88
N SER A 32 33.57 -12.12 -7.22
CA SER A 32 33.73 -10.90 -6.44
C SER A 32 32.52 -10.76 -5.51
N PRO A 33 32.70 -10.88 -4.17
CA PRO A 33 31.60 -10.79 -3.23
C PRO A 33 30.78 -9.51 -3.42
N ALA A 34 31.44 -8.38 -3.67
CA ALA A 34 30.79 -7.09 -3.87
C ALA A 34 29.92 -7.04 -5.15
N ILE A 35 30.35 -7.69 -6.24
CA ILE A 35 29.60 -7.71 -7.50
C ILE A 35 28.42 -8.66 -7.38
N GLU A 36 28.61 -9.84 -6.79
CA GLU A 36 27.53 -10.80 -6.61
C GLU A 36 26.48 -10.28 -5.61
N SER A 37 26.88 -9.63 -4.51
CA SER A 37 25.93 -8.98 -3.60
C SER A 37 25.16 -7.85 -4.29
N ALA A 38 25.83 -7.00 -5.07
CA ALA A 38 25.18 -5.94 -5.82
C ALA A 38 24.20 -6.50 -6.86
N ARG A 39 24.56 -7.61 -7.50
CA ARG A 39 23.68 -8.33 -8.44
C ARG A 39 22.44 -8.87 -7.73
N LEU A 40 22.59 -9.52 -6.58
CA LEU A 40 21.46 -10.00 -5.79
C LEU A 40 20.54 -8.85 -5.38
N PHE A 41 21.10 -7.72 -4.90
CA PHE A 41 20.29 -6.54 -4.58
C PHE A 41 19.58 -5.94 -5.80
N SER A 42 20.21 -5.94 -6.98
CA SER A 42 19.56 -5.48 -8.21
C SER A 42 18.38 -6.37 -8.65
N LEU A 43 18.52 -7.69 -8.49
CA LEU A 43 17.45 -8.65 -8.79
C LEU A 43 16.29 -8.52 -7.80
N LEU A 44 16.60 -8.33 -6.51
CA LEU A 44 15.61 -8.04 -5.49
C LEU A 44 14.91 -6.70 -5.73
N GLY A 45 15.63 -5.67 -6.17
CA GLY A 45 15.09 -4.36 -6.48
C GLY A 45 13.96 -4.42 -7.51
N ILE A 46 14.17 -5.15 -8.61
CA ILE A 46 13.13 -5.35 -9.65
C ILE A 46 11.87 -6.00 -9.07
N GLY A 47 12.03 -6.97 -8.15
CA GLY A 47 10.92 -7.61 -7.47
C GLY A 47 10.14 -6.65 -6.56
N ILE A 48 10.86 -5.84 -5.78
CA ILE A 48 10.25 -4.83 -4.89
C ILE A 48 9.51 -3.76 -5.69
N ASP A 49 10.10 -3.25 -6.77
CA ASP A 49 9.48 -2.26 -7.65
C ASP A 49 8.18 -2.78 -8.26
N SER A 50 8.19 -4.05 -8.70
CA SER A 50 7.00 -4.71 -9.26
C SER A 50 5.87 -4.84 -8.23
N LEU A 51 6.19 -5.19 -6.99
CA LEU A 51 5.22 -5.24 -5.90
C LEU A 51 4.68 -3.86 -5.54
N GLN A 52 5.51 -2.82 -5.62
CA GLN A 52 5.09 -1.45 -5.35
C GLN A 52 4.08 -0.95 -6.40
N VAL A 53 4.32 -1.25 -7.68
CA VAL A 53 3.35 -0.94 -8.74
C VAL A 53 2.03 -1.66 -8.50
N LEU A 54 2.07 -2.95 -8.15
CA LEU A 54 0.87 -3.72 -7.81
C LEU A 54 0.12 -3.10 -6.61
N ALA A 55 0.84 -2.66 -5.58
CA ALA A 55 0.25 -2.00 -4.42
C ALA A 55 -0.49 -0.71 -4.82
N TYR A 56 0.07 0.10 -5.72
CA TYR A 56 -0.63 1.29 -6.23
C TYR A 56 -1.89 0.93 -7.03
N VAL A 57 -1.85 -0.13 -7.84
CA VAL A 57 -3.04 -0.60 -8.58
C VAL A 57 -4.13 -1.07 -7.61
N ILE A 58 -3.79 -1.86 -6.60
CA ILE A 58 -4.74 -2.33 -5.59
C ILE A 58 -5.32 -1.15 -4.79
N MET A 59 -4.48 -0.17 -4.44
CA MET A 59 -4.91 1.05 -3.76
C MET A 59 -5.93 1.84 -4.59
N LEU A 60 -5.70 1.97 -5.90
CA LEU A 60 -6.66 2.57 -6.82
C LEU A 60 -7.99 1.78 -6.87
N MET A 61 -7.92 0.45 -6.95
CA MET A 61 -9.10 -0.42 -6.93
C MET A 61 -9.89 -0.28 -5.62
N ALA A 62 -9.20 -0.19 -4.48
CA ALA A 62 -9.83 0.04 -3.19
C ALA A 62 -10.55 1.39 -3.14
N ALA A 63 -9.92 2.46 -3.66
CA ALA A 63 -10.55 3.78 -3.77
C ALA A 63 -11.85 3.74 -4.60
N LEU A 64 -11.82 3.07 -5.75
CA LEU A 64 -13.00 2.87 -6.60
C LEU A 64 -14.08 2.04 -5.90
N SER A 65 -13.69 1.00 -5.17
CA SER A 65 -14.61 0.16 -4.39
C SER A 65 -15.33 0.97 -3.31
N VAL A 66 -14.60 1.81 -2.56
CA VAL A 66 -15.18 2.73 -1.57
C VAL A 66 -16.15 3.71 -2.24
N PHE A 67 -15.74 4.30 -3.38
CA PHE A 67 -16.62 5.18 -4.15
C PHE A 67 -17.93 4.50 -4.57
N ILE A 68 -17.86 3.29 -5.15
CA ILE A 68 -19.03 2.52 -5.59
C ILE A 68 -19.91 2.16 -4.39
N SER A 69 -19.31 1.75 -3.28
CA SER A 69 -20.01 1.40 -2.05
C SER A 69 -20.81 2.57 -1.50
N LEU A 70 -20.18 3.75 -1.34
CA LEU A 70 -20.85 4.96 -0.87
C LEU A 70 -21.94 5.43 -1.84
N TYR A 71 -21.68 5.33 -3.15
CA TYR A 71 -22.67 5.68 -4.17
C TYR A 71 -23.91 4.79 -4.09
N ASN A 72 -23.72 3.48 -3.93
CA ASN A 72 -24.81 2.52 -3.79
C ASN A 72 -25.56 2.70 -2.46
N ALA A 73 -24.84 2.96 -1.37
CA ALA A 73 -25.43 3.28 -0.07
C ALA A 73 -26.36 4.50 -0.17
N LEU A 74 -25.92 5.57 -0.83
CA LEU A 74 -26.74 6.75 -1.10
C LEU A 74 -27.98 6.45 -1.94
N LYS A 75 -27.83 5.62 -2.99
CA LYS A 75 -28.94 5.23 -3.86
C LYS A 75 -30.00 4.45 -3.07
N ASN A 76 -29.58 3.50 -2.23
CA ASN A 76 -30.47 2.67 -1.42
C ASN A 76 -31.16 3.47 -0.32
N ARG A 77 -30.48 4.48 0.24
CA ARG A 77 -30.99 5.34 1.33
C ARG A 77 -31.65 6.63 0.84
N LYS A 78 -31.94 6.76 -0.46
CA LYS A 78 -32.50 8.00 -1.03
C LYS A 78 -33.81 8.43 -0.35
N TYR A 79 -34.67 7.48 0.02
CA TYR A 79 -35.92 7.75 0.74
C TYR A 79 -35.66 8.27 2.17
N ASP A 80 -34.78 7.62 2.93
CA ASP A 80 -34.39 8.06 4.28
C ASP A 80 -33.82 9.48 4.25
N LEU A 81 -32.99 9.79 3.24
CA LEU A 81 -32.41 11.12 3.05
C LEU A 81 -33.48 12.16 2.71
N ALA A 82 -34.51 11.78 1.94
CA ALA A 82 -35.65 12.66 1.68
C ALA A 82 -36.43 12.96 2.97
N ILE A 83 -36.68 11.95 3.81
CA ILE A 83 -37.32 12.12 5.13
C ILE A 83 -36.47 13.00 6.05
N MET A 84 -35.15 12.77 6.11
CA MET A 84 -34.26 13.63 6.89
C MET A 84 -34.35 15.10 6.46
N ARG A 85 -34.49 15.36 5.15
CA ARG A 85 -34.66 16.73 4.64
C ARG A 85 -36.02 17.32 4.95
N THR A 86 -37.11 16.54 4.98
CA THR A 86 -38.43 17.05 5.43
C THR A 86 -38.43 17.37 6.93
N LEU A 87 -37.63 16.66 7.71
CA LEU A 87 -37.36 16.96 9.12
C LEU A 87 -36.37 18.12 9.34
N GLY A 88 -35.94 18.81 8.28
CA GLY A 88 -35.11 20.01 8.36
C GLY A 88 -33.60 19.80 8.27
N ALA A 89 -33.12 18.60 7.89
CA ALA A 89 -31.69 18.39 7.68
C ALA A 89 -31.14 19.25 6.52
N SER A 90 -30.09 20.01 6.80
CA SER A 90 -29.42 20.86 5.81
C SER A 90 -28.60 20.01 4.82
N GLN A 91 -28.37 20.54 3.62
CA GLN A 91 -27.54 19.89 2.58
C GLN A 91 -26.11 19.61 3.06
N GLY A 92 -25.56 20.50 3.88
CA GLY A 92 -24.24 20.31 4.49
C GLY A 92 -24.20 19.14 5.47
N LYS A 93 -25.30 18.85 6.17
CA LYS A 93 -25.38 17.70 7.09
C LYS A 93 -25.33 16.37 6.33
N LEU A 94 -26.05 16.25 5.21
CA LEU A 94 -25.97 15.07 4.35
C LEU A 94 -24.56 14.90 3.76
N PHE A 95 -23.95 15.99 3.29
CA PHE A 95 -22.57 15.97 2.78
C PHE A 95 -21.59 15.47 3.85
N GLY A 96 -21.65 16.02 5.06
CA GLY A 96 -20.78 15.64 6.17
C GLY A 96 -20.91 14.17 6.56
N ILE A 97 -22.13 13.61 6.52
CA ILE A 97 -22.36 12.19 6.80
C ILE A 97 -21.62 11.31 5.78
N VAL A 98 -21.73 11.60 4.48
CA VAL A 98 -21.09 10.79 3.43
C VAL A 98 -19.57 10.87 3.50
N ILE A 99 -19.03 12.08 3.75
CA ILE A 99 -17.59 12.26 3.96
C ILE A 99 -17.11 11.48 5.18
N ALA A 100 -17.85 11.55 6.30
CA ALA A 100 -17.52 10.82 7.51
C ALA A 100 -17.57 9.29 7.30
N GLU A 101 -18.56 8.77 6.57
CA GLU A 101 -18.63 7.35 6.21
C GLU A 101 -17.40 6.90 5.40
N GLY A 102 -16.98 7.68 4.40
CA GLY A 102 -15.80 7.37 3.60
C GLY A 102 -14.49 7.43 4.37
N ILE A 103 -14.33 8.45 5.22
CA ILE A 103 -13.17 8.57 6.12
C ILE A 103 -13.14 7.42 7.11
N LEU A 104 -14.26 7.07 7.74
CA LEU A 104 -14.32 5.97 8.71
C LEU A 104 -14.00 4.63 8.05
N LEU A 105 -14.57 4.35 6.87
CA LEU A 105 -14.31 3.12 6.11
C LEU A 105 -12.82 2.95 5.82
N THR A 106 -12.18 4.01 5.32
CA THR A 106 -10.76 3.96 4.95
C THR A 106 -9.83 4.00 6.16
N PHE A 107 -10.19 4.73 7.22
CA PHE A 107 -9.43 4.76 8.46
C PHE A 107 -9.39 3.39 9.14
N VAL A 108 -10.55 2.75 9.30
CA VAL A 108 -10.64 1.39 9.86
C VAL A 108 -9.92 0.40 8.95
N GLY A 109 -10.12 0.49 7.64
CA GLY A 109 -9.42 -0.36 6.67
C GLY A 109 -7.89 -0.21 6.75
N ALA A 110 -7.39 1.00 6.92
CA ALA A 110 -5.95 1.26 7.05
C ALA A 110 -5.37 0.72 8.36
N ILE A 111 -6.06 0.90 9.50
CA ILE A 111 -5.65 0.29 10.78
C ILE A 111 -5.60 -1.24 10.66
N VAL A 112 -6.66 -1.85 10.12
CA VAL A 112 -6.72 -3.30 9.94
C VAL A 112 -5.64 -3.78 8.97
N GLY A 113 -5.40 -3.06 7.88
CA GLY A 113 -4.35 -3.37 6.91
C GLY A 113 -2.95 -3.34 7.53
N ILE A 114 -2.66 -2.32 8.35
CA ILE A 114 -1.39 -2.21 9.09
C ILE A 114 -1.23 -3.42 10.01
N LEU A 115 -2.24 -3.73 10.83
CA LEU A 115 -2.20 -4.88 11.73
C LEU A 115 -1.95 -6.21 10.99
N ILE A 116 -2.62 -6.43 9.86
CA ILE A 116 -2.40 -7.61 9.02
C ILE A 116 -0.96 -7.62 8.47
N GLY A 117 -0.43 -6.46 8.08
CA GLY A 117 0.94 -6.30 7.63
C GLY A 117 1.97 -6.73 8.68
N HIS A 118 1.84 -6.24 9.92
CA HIS A 118 2.72 -6.64 11.03
C HIS A 118 2.63 -8.15 11.32
N VAL A 119 1.42 -8.71 11.34
CA VAL A 119 1.22 -10.16 11.53
C VAL A 119 1.89 -10.95 10.40
N ALA A 120 1.77 -10.51 9.15
CA ALA A 120 2.41 -11.16 8.01
C ALA A 120 3.95 -11.13 8.11
N VAL A 121 4.53 -9.97 8.47
CA VAL A 121 5.98 -9.82 8.69
C VAL A 121 6.46 -10.74 9.81
N TYR A 122 5.72 -10.80 10.92
CA TYR A 122 6.03 -11.69 12.03
C TYR A 122 6.03 -13.17 11.62
N LEU A 123 5.01 -13.61 10.88
CA LEU A 123 4.90 -15.00 10.41
C LEU A 123 6.03 -15.37 9.43
N ILE A 124 6.39 -14.46 8.52
CA ILE A 124 7.50 -14.68 7.58
C ILE A 124 8.84 -14.73 8.34
N GLY A 125 9.07 -13.80 9.27
CA GLY A 125 10.31 -13.72 10.05
C GLY A 125 10.57 -14.99 10.87
N THR A 126 9.54 -15.50 11.55
CA THR A 126 9.62 -16.73 12.34
C THR A 126 9.78 -17.98 11.47
N SER A 127 9.17 -18.02 10.28
CA SER A 127 9.28 -19.16 9.36
C SER A 127 10.65 -19.29 8.69
N THR A 128 11.39 -18.18 8.54
CA THR A 128 12.67 -18.14 7.80
C THR A 128 13.88 -18.30 8.73
N GLY A 129 13.68 -18.67 10.00
CA GLY A 129 14.75 -18.85 11.00
C GLY A 129 15.31 -17.52 11.56
N GLY A 130 14.63 -16.40 11.33
CA GLY A 130 14.98 -15.10 11.90
C GLY A 130 14.58 -15.00 13.38
N THR A 131 15.33 -14.22 14.16
CA THR A 131 15.00 -13.89 15.56
C THR A 131 13.95 -12.79 15.67
N ALA A 132 13.00 -12.72 14.73
CA ALA A 132 11.96 -11.70 14.75
C ALA A 132 11.05 -11.93 15.96
N THR A 133 11.13 -11.04 16.95
CA THR A 133 10.26 -11.08 18.12
C THR A 133 8.94 -10.35 17.83
N LEU A 134 7.85 -10.75 18.50
CA LEU A 134 6.55 -10.05 18.37
C LEU A 134 6.64 -8.55 18.68
N LEU A 135 7.55 -8.16 19.59
CA LEU A 135 7.73 -6.77 20.01
C LEU A 135 8.41 -5.92 18.94
N GLU A 136 9.41 -6.46 18.24
CA GLU A 136 10.04 -5.78 17.09
C GLU A 136 9.10 -5.74 15.88
N ALA A 137 8.31 -6.79 15.70
CA ALA A 137 7.35 -6.86 14.59
C ALA A 137 6.16 -5.93 14.76
N LEU A 138 5.83 -5.48 15.97
CA LEU A 138 4.74 -4.53 16.26
C LEU A 138 5.22 -3.09 16.49
N ASP A 139 6.52 -2.83 16.29
CA ASP A 139 7.06 -1.49 16.43
C ASP A 139 6.50 -0.60 15.32
N LEU A 140 5.85 0.51 15.68
CA LEU A 140 5.16 1.38 14.73
C LEU A 140 6.17 2.30 14.07
N LEU A 141 6.37 2.14 12.77
CA LEU A 141 7.27 3.01 12.02
C LEU A 141 6.60 4.36 11.73
N PRO A 142 7.35 5.49 11.75
CA PRO A 142 6.82 6.80 11.34
C PRO A 142 6.20 6.81 9.93
N GLN A 143 6.65 5.92 9.05
CA GLN A 143 6.13 5.73 7.70
C GLN A 143 4.67 5.23 7.69
N GLU A 144 4.22 4.52 8.72
CA GLU A 144 2.84 4.03 8.84
C GLU A 144 1.86 5.17 9.09
N ALA A 145 2.28 6.23 9.77
CA ALA A 145 1.47 7.45 9.90
C ALA A 145 1.18 8.07 8.53
N TRP A 146 2.14 7.99 7.60
CA TRP A 146 1.93 8.44 6.21
C TRP A 146 0.96 7.54 5.46
N LEU A 147 1.02 6.22 5.67
CA LEU A 147 0.04 5.27 5.10
C LEU A 147 -1.38 5.55 5.61
N LEU A 148 -1.56 5.82 6.90
CA LEU A 148 -2.84 6.23 7.47
C LEU A 148 -3.33 7.55 6.85
N ALA A 149 -2.46 8.55 6.74
CA ALA A 149 -2.79 9.83 6.13
C ALA A 149 -3.23 9.68 4.66
N ILE A 150 -2.50 8.88 3.87
CA ILE A 150 -2.88 8.55 2.49
C ILE A 150 -4.23 7.82 2.45
N GLY A 151 -4.45 6.83 3.32
CA GLY A 151 -5.71 6.08 3.38
C GLY A 151 -6.90 6.99 3.63
N VAL A 152 -6.80 7.89 4.61
CA VAL A 152 -7.83 8.89 4.92
C VAL A 152 -8.03 9.87 3.75
N ALA A 153 -6.95 10.33 3.11
CA ALA A 153 -7.03 11.20 1.95
C ALA A 153 -7.77 10.53 0.79
N ILE A 154 -7.51 9.25 0.54
CA ILE A 154 -8.22 8.45 -0.47
C ILE A 154 -9.71 8.34 -0.12
N GLY A 155 -10.04 8.05 1.14
CA GLY A 155 -11.44 7.98 1.59
C GLY A 155 -12.17 9.29 1.41
N PHE A 156 -11.52 10.40 1.75
CA PHE A 156 -12.06 11.73 1.51
C PHE A 156 -12.32 11.96 0.02
N VAL A 157 -11.31 11.78 -0.83
CA VAL A 157 -11.41 11.99 -2.29
C VAL A 157 -12.49 11.09 -2.92
N ALA A 158 -12.53 9.81 -2.55
CA ALA A 158 -13.54 8.87 -3.02
C ALA A 158 -14.96 9.26 -2.57
N ALA A 159 -15.10 9.85 -1.37
CA ALA A 159 -16.38 10.28 -0.83
C ALA A 159 -16.86 11.64 -1.36
N VAL A 160 -15.98 12.52 -1.85
CA VAL A 160 -16.37 13.86 -2.33
C VAL A 160 -17.42 13.78 -3.43
N ILE A 161 -17.22 12.95 -4.45
CA ILE A 161 -18.15 12.84 -5.58
C ILE A 161 -19.57 12.40 -5.13
N PRO A 162 -19.74 11.28 -4.40
CA PRO A 162 -21.06 10.88 -3.90
C PRO A 162 -21.62 11.90 -2.89
N ALA A 163 -20.79 12.52 -2.05
CA ALA A 163 -21.24 13.54 -1.10
C ALA A 163 -21.81 14.79 -1.80
N VAL A 164 -21.17 15.26 -2.87
CA VAL A 164 -21.69 16.37 -3.70
C VAL A 164 -23.01 15.98 -4.35
N LYS A 165 -23.18 14.72 -4.76
CA LYS A 165 -24.45 14.23 -5.30
C LYS A 165 -25.55 14.21 -4.23
N ALA A 166 -25.24 13.82 -3.00
CA ALA A 166 -26.16 13.91 -1.87
C ALA A 166 -26.56 15.35 -1.57
N TYR A 167 -25.60 16.29 -1.60
CA TYR A 167 -25.84 17.73 -1.43
C TYR A 167 -26.85 18.28 -2.45
N LYS A 168 -26.68 17.92 -3.73
CA LYS A 168 -27.51 18.39 -4.85
C LYS A 168 -28.87 17.70 -4.99
N THR A 169 -29.11 16.59 -4.28
CA THR A 169 -30.39 15.88 -4.34
C THR A 169 -31.46 16.68 -3.60
N SER A 170 -32.13 17.59 -4.32
CA SER A 170 -33.23 18.42 -3.83
C SER A 170 -34.56 17.68 -4.00
N ILE A 171 -35.39 17.77 -2.96
CA ILE A 171 -36.68 17.08 -2.81
C ILE A 171 -37.65 17.38 -3.97
N SER A 172 -37.53 18.55 -4.62
CA SER A 172 -38.46 19.03 -5.64
C SER A 172 -38.55 18.14 -6.88
N GLN A 173 -37.49 17.43 -7.26
CA GLN A 173 -37.53 16.49 -8.39
C GLN A 173 -38.02 15.08 -8.02
N THR A 174 -38.05 14.70 -6.74
CA THR A 174 -38.47 13.36 -6.33
C THR A 174 -39.98 13.28 -6.06
N LEU A 175 -40.66 14.41 -5.83
CA LEU A 175 -42.13 14.46 -5.72
C LEU A 175 -42.87 14.76 -7.05
N SER A 176 -42.21 15.27 -8.09
CA SER A 176 -42.86 15.58 -9.38
C SER A 176 -42.78 14.46 -10.42
N GLY A 177 -42.21 13.31 -10.06
CA GLY A 177 -42.04 12.15 -10.92
C GLY A 177 -42.94 10.99 -10.50
N ASN A 178 -44.25 11.23 -10.51
CA ASN A 178 -45.29 10.22 -10.62
C ASN A 178 -46.11 10.54 -11.86
#